data_AF-A0A2K5REM7-F1
#
_entry.id   AF-A0A2K5REM7-F1
#
_cell.length_a   1.000
_cell.length_b   1.000
_cell.length_c   1.000
_cell.angle_alpha   90.00
_cell.angle_beta   90.00
_cell.angle_gamma   90.00
#
_symmetry.space_group_name_H-M   'P 1'
#
loop_
_entity.id
_entity.type
_entity.pdbx_description
1 polymer ?
#
loop_
_entity_poly.entity_id
_entity_poly.type
_entity_poly.pdbx_seq_one_letter_code
_entity_poly.pdbx_strand_id
1 'polypeptide(L)'
;MTSFSTSAQCSTSDSACRISPGQTNQVRPKLPLLKILHAAGAQGEMFTVKEVMHYLGQYIMVKQLYDQQEQHMVYCGGDLLGELLGCQSFSVKDPSPLYDMLRKNLVTLATATTGSQYGYSKSRPTEAKCSGKFHFQEKNCRRYPHTAYLTA
;
A
#
# COMPACT_ATOMS: atom_id res chain seq x y z
N MET A 1 -21.35 68.56 4.48
CA MET A 1 -21.67 68.50 3.04
C MET A 1 -20.45 67.89 2.36
N THR A 2 -20.41 66.74 1.71
CA THR A 2 -21.37 65.77 1.15
C THR A 2 -20.57 64.45 1.01
N SER A 3 -20.94 63.35 1.67
CA SER A 3 -21.84 62.26 1.24
C SER A 3 -21.23 61.13 0.37
N PHE A 4 -21.45 59.91 0.88
CA PHE A 4 -21.65 58.61 0.23
C PHE A 4 -20.47 57.86 -0.39
N SER A 5 -20.00 56.82 0.31
CA SER A 5 -19.28 55.67 -0.27
C SER A 5 -20.23 54.48 -0.41
N THR A 6 -20.30 54.00 -1.65
CA THR A 6 -21.16 52.95 -2.17
C THR A 6 -20.96 51.60 -1.46
N SER A 7 -22.07 50.99 -1.09
CA SER A 7 -22.21 49.59 -0.67
C SER A 7 -21.92 48.64 -1.83
N ALA A 8 -20.96 47.72 -1.67
CA ALA A 8 -20.90 46.51 -2.48
C ALA A 8 -21.75 45.43 -1.81
N GLN A 9 -22.76 45.00 -2.54
CA GLN A 9 -23.74 44.00 -2.15
C GLN A 9 -23.35 42.58 -2.61
N CYS A 10 -23.92 41.61 -1.90
CA CYS A 10 -24.31 40.27 -2.36
C CYS A 10 -23.19 39.30 -2.77
N SER A 11 -22.72 38.49 -1.82
CA SER A 11 -22.24 37.14 -2.12
C SER A 11 -23.45 36.21 -2.27
N THR A 12 -23.95 36.11 -3.49
CA THR A 12 -24.94 35.12 -3.91
C THR A 12 -24.37 33.70 -3.85
N SER A 13 -25.16 32.83 -3.23
CA SER A 13 -25.05 31.37 -3.19
C SER A 13 -25.12 30.73 -4.58
N ASP A 14 -24.76 29.44 -4.60
CA ASP A 14 -24.91 28.43 -5.67
C ASP A 14 -23.76 28.46 -6.69
N SER A 15 -23.05 27.37 -6.99
CA SER A 15 -23.54 26.02 -7.24
C SER A 15 -22.37 25.02 -7.36
N ALA A 16 -22.62 23.77 -6.99
CA ALA A 16 -22.01 22.52 -7.51
C ALA A 16 -20.82 22.68 -8.51
N CYS A 17 -19.61 22.19 -8.25
CA CYS A 17 -19.28 20.79 -7.99
C CYS A 17 -17.97 20.70 -7.19
N ARG A 18 -18.02 20.05 -6.02
CA ARG A 18 -16.81 19.57 -5.33
C ARG A 18 -16.19 18.41 -6.11
N ILE A 19 -15.45 18.71 -7.16
CA ILE A 19 -14.43 17.82 -7.70
C ILE A 19 -13.12 18.44 -7.23
N SER A 20 -12.80 18.39 -5.92
CA SER A 20 -12.09 17.31 -5.23
C SER A 20 -10.83 16.90 -6.00
N PRO A 21 -9.64 16.77 -5.38
CA PRO A 21 -8.41 16.31 -6.04
C PRO A 21 -8.48 14.82 -6.46
N GLY A 22 -9.55 14.45 -7.18
CA GLY A 22 -9.76 13.20 -7.88
C GLY A 22 -9.15 13.30 -9.28
N GLN A 23 -8.52 12.27 -9.81
CA GLN A 23 -8.65 10.85 -9.49
C GLN A 23 -7.25 10.26 -9.40
N THR A 24 -6.62 10.41 -8.24
CA THR A 24 -5.43 9.61 -7.96
C THR A 24 -5.86 8.16 -7.82
N ASN A 25 -5.04 7.23 -8.32
CA ASN A 25 -5.25 5.79 -8.17
C ASN A 25 -5.24 5.42 -6.67
N GLN A 26 -6.36 5.68 -6.00
CA GLN A 26 -6.55 5.37 -4.59
C GLN A 26 -6.69 3.87 -4.45
N VAL A 27 -5.98 3.36 -3.46
CA VAL A 27 -5.96 1.97 -3.07
C VAL A 27 -6.50 1.87 -1.65
N ARG A 28 -7.26 0.81 -1.41
CA ARG A 28 -7.69 0.43 -0.06
C ARG A 28 -6.82 -0.75 0.39
N PRO A 29 -5.89 -0.55 1.33
CA PRO A 29 -5.12 -1.64 1.91
C PRO A 29 -6.03 -2.64 2.65
N LYS A 30 -5.70 -3.93 2.55
CA LYS A 30 -6.32 -4.97 3.39
C LYS A 30 -5.94 -4.75 4.85
N LEU A 31 -6.78 -5.27 5.74
CA LEU A 31 -6.64 -5.10 7.18
C LEU A 31 -5.22 -5.38 7.74
N PRO A 32 -4.49 -6.45 7.33
CA PRO A 32 -3.14 -6.68 7.83
C PRO A 32 -2.16 -5.55 7.49
N LEU A 33 -2.17 -5.07 6.24
CA LEU A 33 -1.33 -3.94 5.83
C LEU A 33 -1.79 -2.64 6.50
N LEU A 34 -3.10 -2.43 6.61
CA LEU A 34 -3.67 -1.23 7.23
C LEU A 34 -3.20 -1.05 8.69
N LYS A 35 -3.14 -2.15 9.46
CA LYS A 35 -2.63 -2.13 10.85
C LYS A 35 -1.19 -1.63 10.95
N ILE A 36 -0.33 -2.03 10.01
CA ILE A 36 1.06 -1.58 9.94
C ILE A 36 1.12 -0.08 9.63
N LEU A 37 0.32 0.38 8.66
CA LEU A 37 0.27 1.80 8.30
C LEU A 37 -0.21 2.66 9.48
N HIS A 38 -1.24 2.24 10.21
CA HIS A 38 -1.73 2.93 11.41
C HIS A 38 -0.69 2.95 12.54
N ALA A 39 0.02 1.84 12.76
CA ALA A 39 1.14 1.80 13.71
C ALA A 39 2.28 2.75 13.32
N ALA A 40 2.41 3.10 12.04
CA ALA A 40 3.34 4.11 11.53
C ALA A 40 2.81 5.55 11.61
N GLY A 41 1.59 5.76 12.11
CA GLY A 41 0.94 7.07 12.23
C GLY A 41 -0.01 7.42 11.09
N ALA A 42 -0.29 6.51 10.15
CA ALA A 42 -1.27 6.76 9.10
C ALA A 42 -2.70 6.83 9.68
N GLN A 43 -3.56 7.63 9.05
CA GLN A 43 -4.98 7.76 9.42
C GLN A 43 -5.87 7.48 8.21
N GLY A 44 -7.09 7.01 8.47
CA GLY A 44 -8.06 6.66 7.42
C GLY A 44 -7.84 5.27 6.82
N GLU A 45 -8.60 4.97 5.77
CA GLU A 45 -8.63 3.64 5.13
C GLU A 45 -8.22 3.67 3.65
N MET A 46 -8.14 4.86 3.04
CA MET A 46 -7.78 5.05 1.64
C MET A 46 -6.44 5.76 1.54
N PHE A 47 -5.58 5.25 0.66
CA PHE A 47 -4.24 5.76 0.46
C PHE A 47 -3.91 5.74 -1.03
N THR A 48 -2.88 6.46 -1.42
CA THR A 48 -2.17 6.26 -2.68
C THR A 48 -1.04 5.26 -2.47
N VAL A 49 -0.57 4.61 -3.54
CA VAL A 49 0.61 3.72 -3.44
C VAL A 49 1.83 4.48 -2.87
N LYS A 50 1.98 5.76 -3.22
CA LYS A 50 3.05 6.63 -2.69
C LYS A 50 2.97 6.79 -1.17
N GLU A 51 1.78 7.03 -0.62
CA GLU A 51 1.58 7.12 0.82
C GLU A 51 1.83 5.78 1.51
N VAL A 52 1.37 4.67 0.94
CA VAL A 52 1.63 3.33 1.48
C VAL A 52 3.15 3.09 1.57
N MET A 53 3.90 3.41 0.52
CA MET A 53 5.37 3.31 0.53
C MET A 53 6.00 4.19 1.61
N HIS A 54 5.52 5.42 1.73
CA HIS A 54 6.02 6.36 2.74
C HIS A 54 5.83 5.82 4.16
N TYR A 55 4.60 5.41 4.51
CA TYR A 55 4.30 4.88 5.85
C TYR A 55 4.98 3.54 6.14
N LEU A 56 5.22 2.70 5.13
CA LEU A 56 6.05 1.50 5.30
C LEU A 56 7.49 1.84 5.68
N GLY A 57 8.08 2.86 5.06
CA GLY A 57 9.40 3.38 5.44
C GLY A 57 9.41 3.91 6.87
N GLN A 58 8.38 4.68 7.26
CA GLN A 58 8.22 5.18 8.62
C GLN A 58 8.10 4.05 9.65
N TYR A 59 7.33 3.01 9.34
CA TYR A 59 7.17 1.85 10.22
C TYR A 59 8.51 1.17 10.51
N ILE A 60 9.30 0.91 9.47
CA ILE A 60 10.64 0.30 9.58
C ILE A 60 11.56 1.17 10.43
N MET A 61 11.51 2.49 10.24
CA MET A 61 12.32 3.44 10.99
C MET A 61 11.94 3.48 12.48
N VAL A 62 10.65 3.64 12.80
CA VAL A 62 10.16 3.74 14.19
C VAL A 62 10.43 2.45 14.96
N LYS A 63 10.26 1.30 14.33
CA LYS A 63 10.55 -0.01 14.94
C LYS A 63 12.02 -0.42 14.89
N GLN A 64 12.88 0.39 14.27
CA GLN A 64 14.31 0.10 14.07
C GLN A 64 14.56 -1.28 13.49
N LEU A 65 13.77 -1.67 12.47
CA LEU A 65 13.90 -2.98 11.81
C LEU A 65 15.08 -3.04 10.84
N TYR A 66 15.82 -1.96 10.64
CA TYR A 66 16.97 -1.89 9.75
C TYR A 66 18.26 -2.25 10.49
N ASP A 67 19.25 -2.76 9.76
CA ASP A 67 20.58 -3.00 10.29
C ASP A 67 21.36 -1.68 10.48
N GLN A 68 22.07 -1.53 11.59
CA GLN A 68 22.81 -0.29 11.87
C GLN A 68 24.05 -0.11 10.98
N GLN A 69 24.68 -1.21 10.56
CA GLN A 69 25.86 -1.18 9.68
C GLN A 69 25.43 -1.21 8.21
N GLU A 70 24.45 -2.05 7.89
CA GLU A 70 23.92 -2.21 6.55
C GLU A 70 22.47 -1.74 6.47
N GLN A 71 22.20 -0.44 6.59
CA GLN A 71 20.83 0.14 6.66
C GLN A 71 19.88 -0.22 5.51
N HIS A 72 20.44 -0.72 4.41
CA HIS A 72 19.64 -1.27 3.31
C HIS A 72 19.05 -2.65 3.61
N MET A 73 19.48 -3.32 4.69
CA MET A 73 18.97 -4.61 5.14
C MET A 73 17.95 -4.40 6.25
N VAL A 74 16.79 -5.02 6.10
CA VAL A 74 15.68 -4.95 7.06
C VAL A 74 15.40 -6.35 7.61
N TYR A 75 15.43 -6.50 8.92
CA TYR A 75 15.09 -7.72 9.66
C TYR A 75 13.71 -7.56 10.30
N CYS A 76 12.73 -8.30 9.79
CA CYS A 76 11.33 -8.24 10.20
C CYS A 76 10.81 -9.58 10.75
N GLY A 77 11.70 -10.52 11.08
CA GLY A 77 11.34 -11.77 11.74
C GLY A 77 10.66 -11.52 13.08
N GLY A 78 9.48 -12.12 13.29
CA GLY A 78 8.66 -11.90 14.49
C GLY A 78 7.91 -10.56 14.50
N ASP A 79 7.94 -9.81 13.40
CA ASP A 79 7.14 -8.60 13.20
C ASP A 79 5.99 -8.84 12.22
N LEU A 80 4.91 -8.07 12.37
CA LEU A 80 3.76 -8.06 11.45
C LEU A 80 4.18 -7.81 10.00
N LEU A 81 5.22 -7.00 9.77
CA LEU A 81 5.76 -6.73 8.45
C LEU A 81 6.38 -7.99 7.84
N GLY A 82 7.10 -8.80 8.62
CA GLY A 82 7.70 -10.05 8.15
C GLY A 82 6.65 -11.12 7.87
N GLU A 83 5.62 -11.22 8.70
CA GLU A 83 4.46 -12.09 8.45
C GLU A 83 3.74 -11.70 7.14
N LEU A 84 3.58 -10.40 6.89
CA LEU A 84 2.92 -9.89 5.69
C LEU A 84 3.75 -10.08 4.41
N LEU A 85 5.07 -9.92 4.51
CA LEU A 85 6.01 -10.15 3.41
C LEU A 85 6.24 -11.64 3.16
N GLY A 86 6.11 -12.49 4.18
CA GLY A 86 6.45 -13.91 4.12
C GLY A 86 7.96 -14.18 4.15
N CYS A 87 8.76 -13.25 4.67
CA CYS A 87 10.20 -13.39 4.83
C CYS A 87 10.68 -12.84 6.17
N GLN A 88 11.84 -13.31 6.63
CA GLN A 88 12.46 -12.83 7.88
C GLN A 88 13.29 -11.56 7.67
N SER A 89 13.74 -11.32 6.44
CA SER A 89 14.53 -10.15 6.07
C SER A 89 14.42 -9.84 4.59
N PHE A 90 14.66 -8.60 4.21
CA PHE A 90 14.79 -8.20 2.81
C PHE A 90 15.76 -7.02 2.66
N SER A 91 16.25 -6.84 1.44
CA SER A 91 17.12 -5.74 1.08
C SER A 91 16.32 -4.65 0.37
N VAL A 92 16.46 -3.39 0.79
CA VAL A 92 15.90 -2.22 0.12
C VAL A 92 16.49 -2.05 -1.29
N LYS A 93 17.67 -2.62 -1.57
CA LYS A 93 18.24 -2.67 -2.92
C LYS A 93 17.47 -3.61 -3.86
N ASP A 94 16.79 -4.61 -3.31
CA ASP A 94 15.90 -5.51 -4.04
C ASP A 94 14.46 -5.41 -3.48
N PRO A 95 13.68 -4.41 -3.92
CA PRO A 95 12.36 -4.14 -3.39
C PRO A 95 11.28 -5.13 -3.87
N SER A 96 11.65 -6.18 -4.60
CA SER A 96 10.73 -7.17 -5.15
C SER A 96 9.78 -7.76 -4.09
N PRO A 97 10.24 -8.18 -2.89
CA PRO A 97 9.36 -8.68 -1.83
C PRO A 97 8.30 -7.67 -1.40
N LEU A 98 8.66 -6.39 -1.37
CA LEU A 98 7.76 -5.30 -0.97
C LEU A 98 6.68 -5.10 -2.05
N TYR A 99 7.06 -5.03 -3.33
CA TYR A 99 6.09 -4.88 -4.42
C TYR A 99 5.15 -6.08 -4.54
N ASP A 100 5.64 -7.30 -4.31
CA ASP A 100 4.79 -8.49 -4.32
C ASP A 100 3.79 -8.50 -3.16
N MET A 101 4.19 -8.02 -2.00
CA MET A 101 3.29 -7.82 -0.87
C MET A 101 2.23 -6.77 -1.18
N LEU A 102 2.59 -5.64 -1.79
CA LEU A 102 1.63 -4.59 -2.16
C LEU A 102 0.57 -5.10 -3.14
N ARG A 103 0.98 -5.84 -4.17
CA ARG A 103 0.05 -6.43 -5.15
C ARG A 103 -0.97 -7.38 -4.49
N LYS A 104 -0.57 -8.08 -3.43
CA LYS A 104 -1.45 -8.99 -2.67
C LYS A 104 -2.35 -8.27 -1.67
N ASN A 105 -1.95 -7.08 -1.21
CA ASN A 105 -2.57 -6.39 -0.08
C ASN A 105 -3.29 -5.08 -0.42
N LEU A 106 -3.19 -4.60 -1.66
CA LEU A 106 -3.91 -3.41 -2.12
C LEU A 106 -5.12 -3.78 -2.98
N VAL A 107 -6.25 -3.13 -2.73
CA VAL A 107 -7.45 -3.20 -3.57
C VAL A 107 -7.57 -1.87 -4.32
N THR A 108 -7.49 -1.90 -5.64
CA THR A 108 -7.71 -0.71 -6.48
C THR A 108 -9.20 -0.43 -6.55
N LEU A 109 -9.61 0.80 -6.20
CA LEU A 109 -10.97 1.23 -6.45
C LEU A 109 -11.08 1.62 -7.93
N ALA A 110 -11.74 0.78 -8.74
CA ALA A 110 -12.06 1.18 -10.10
C ALA A 110 -12.98 2.41 -10.01
N THR A 111 -12.52 3.54 -10.54
CA THR A 111 -13.43 4.66 -10.76
C THR A 111 -14.45 4.17 -11.77
N ALA A 112 -15.71 4.05 -11.34
CA ALA A 112 -16.79 3.78 -12.26
C ALA A 112 -16.87 4.98 -13.21
N THR A 113 -16.21 4.87 -14.36
CA THR A 113 -16.44 5.77 -15.49
C THR A 113 -17.88 5.51 -15.91
N THR A 114 -18.78 6.41 -15.51
CA THR A 114 -20.16 6.48 -16.01
C THR A 114 -20.14 6.34 -17.52
N GLY A 115 -20.93 5.39 -18.02
CA GLY A 115 -20.76 4.80 -19.34
C GLY A 115 -20.85 5.76 -20.51
N SER A 116 -20.04 5.47 -21.54
CA SER A 116 -20.47 5.66 -22.92
C SER A 116 -20.65 4.28 -23.55
N GLN A 117 -21.92 4.02 -23.81
CA GLN A 117 -22.55 2.89 -24.45
C GLN A 117 -22.07 2.72 -25.90
N TYR A 118 -21.21 1.74 -26.18
CA TYR A 118 -21.17 1.08 -27.50
C TYR A 118 -20.91 -0.40 -27.30
N GLY A 119 -21.93 -1.19 -27.61
CA GLY A 119 -21.95 -2.62 -27.36
C GLY A 119 -20.99 -3.41 -28.25
N TYR A 120 -20.50 -4.51 -27.69
CA TYR A 120 -20.35 -5.75 -28.43
C TYR A 120 -20.57 -6.93 -27.49
N SER A 121 -21.67 -7.64 -27.72
CA SER A 121 -22.00 -8.90 -27.09
C SER A 121 -21.18 -10.02 -27.73
N LYS A 122 -20.39 -10.78 -26.97
CA LYS A 122 -20.22 -12.22 -27.25
C LYS A 122 -19.66 -13.03 -26.06
N SER A 123 -20.59 -13.77 -25.44
CA SER A 123 -20.50 -15.15 -24.91
C SER A 123 -19.30 -15.62 -24.06
N ARG A 124 -19.61 -16.00 -22.80
CA ARG A 124 -19.04 -17.15 -22.07
C ARG A 124 -19.72 -18.47 -22.51
N PRO A 125 -19.29 -19.69 -22.09
CA PRO A 125 -17.99 -20.14 -21.54
C PRO A 125 -17.46 -21.45 -22.19
N THR A 126 -16.20 -21.82 -21.96
CA THR A 126 -15.81 -23.23 -21.85
C THR A 126 -14.77 -23.42 -20.75
N GLU A 127 -15.03 -24.43 -19.92
CA GLU A 127 -14.22 -24.87 -18.80
C GLU A 127 -12.88 -25.42 -19.27
N ALA A 128 -11.77 -24.96 -18.67
CA ALA A 128 -10.49 -25.64 -18.75
C ALA A 128 -10.06 -26.04 -17.34
N LYS A 129 -10.33 -27.30 -17.03
CA LYS A 129 -9.83 -28.04 -15.89
C LYS A 129 -8.32 -28.16 -16.02
N CYS A 130 -7.56 -27.44 -15.19
CA CYS A 130 -6.13 -27.70 -15.02
C CYS A 130 -5.89 -28.26 -13.62
N SER A 131 -5.95 -29.59 -13.53
CA SER A 131 -5.47 -30.37 -12.41
C SER A 131 -3.93 -30.35 -12.43
N GLY A 132 -3.32 -29.42 -11.72
CA GLY A 132 -1.87 -29.35 -11.51
C GLY A 132 -1.53 -29.55 -10.04
N LYS A 133 -0.87 -30.67 -9.74
CA LYS A 133 -0.48 -31.10 -8.38
C LYS A 133 0.31 -30.03 -7.64
N PHE A 134 -0.09 -29.76 -6.39
CA PHE A 134 0.74 -29.08 -5.40
C PHE A 134 2.07 -29.80 -5.27
N HIS A 135 3.15 -29.14 -5.65
CA HIS A 135 4.48 -29.45 -5.16
C HIS A 135 4.96 -28.24 -4.37
N PHE A 136 4.84 -28.36 -3.06
CA PHE A 136 5.46 -27.51 -2.06
C PHE A 136 6.97 -27.56 -2.29
N GLN A 137 7.51 -26.49 -2.88
CA GLN A 137 8.94 -26.33 -3.04
C GLN A 137 9.42 -25.31 -2.01
N GLU A 138 9.57 -25.80 -0.78
CA GLU A 138 10.33 -25.18 0.30
C GLU A 138 11.80 -25.10 -0.12
N LYS A 139 12.21 -23.99 -0.74
CA LYS A 139 13.62 -23.76 -1.08
C LYS A 139 14.00 -22.29 -0.92
N ASN A 140 14.88 -22.08 0.07
CA ASN A 140 15.77 -20.94 0.26
C ASN A 140 15.17 -19.60 0.73
N CYS A 141 14.80 -19.53 2.01
CA CYS A 141 15.16 -18.37 2.82
C CYS A 141 16.46 -18.72 3.57
N ARG A 142 17.53 -17.99 3.28
CA ARG A 142 18.89 -18.27 3.76
C ARG A 142 18.91 -18.33 5.30
N ARG A 143 19.36 -19.48 5.80
CA ARG A 143 19.72 -19.74 7.19
C ARG A 143 20.97 -18.90 7.50
N TYR A 144 20.82 -17.79 8.21
CA TYR A 144 21.96 -17.14 8.87
C TYR A 144 22.43 -18.09 9.99
N PRO A 145 23.71 -18.52 10.01
CA PRO A 145 24.19 -19.35 11.09
C PRO A 145 24.33 -18.48 12.35
N HIS A 146 23.46 -18.74 13.31
CA HIS A 146 23.68 -18.36 14.70
C HIS A 146 24.69 -19.35 15.29
N THR A 147 25.98 -19.01 15.25
CA THR A 147 26.98 -19.64 16.13
C THR A 147 27.16 -18.77 17.35
N ALA A 148 26.51 -19.22 18.42
CA ALA A 148 26.66 -18.74 19.77
C ALA A 148 27.92 -19.35 20.44
N TYR A 149 28.33 -18.65 21.50
CA TYR A 149 29.14 -19.10 22.66
C TYR A 149 30.66 -18.87 22.68
N LEU A 150 31.03 -17.92 23.57
CA LEU A 150 31.97 -18.03 24.71
C LEU A 150 33.32 -18.72 24.49
N THR A 151 34.40 -17.99 24.77
CA THR A 151 35.47 -18.46 25.68
C THR A 151 36.08 -17.25 26.38
N ALA A 152 36.38 -17.44 27.66
CA ALA A 152 36.84 -16.49 28.66
C ALA A 152 38.20 -15.83 28.36
#